data_AF-A0A524IRR3-F1
#
_entry.id   AF-A0A524IRR3-F1
#
_cell.length_a   1.000
_cell.length_b   1.000
_cell.length_c   1.000
_cell.angle_alpha   90.00
_cell.angle_beta   90.00
_cell.angle_gamma   90.00
#
_symmetry.space_group_name_H-M   'P 1'
#
loop_
_entity.id
_entity.type
_entity.pdbx_description
1 polymer ?
#
loop_
_entity_poly.entity_id
_entity_poly.type
_entity_poly.pdbx_seq_one_letter_code
_entity_poly.pdbx_strand_id
1 'polypeptide(L)'
;MTYPRRLTAQLLLIAMVAGCGNVFEPIFTPVPGPEEVVLHDFNTGSLLDPAAFNLFDRSAVRTDQSTGWDFVFAVDPVLGPTLQPREFVVVEESDAGIQPSESEFDALIQAPNDGYTQNEPVPVAVGSVFTVRSRQAPGLNSRCRVFGKIEIVSIEGVPAMATIRYVINPNCERRNIEPEDQ
;
A
#
# COMPACT_ATOMS: atom_id res chain seq x y z
N MET A 1 4.91 17.69 -82.86
CA MET A 1 4.60 16.40 -82.21
C MET A 1 4.89 16.57 -80.73
N THR A 2 3.85 16.62 -79.92
CA THR A 2 3.86 17.12 -78.55
C THR A 2 3.58 15.95 -77.61
N TYR A 3 4.52 15.63 -76.70
CA TYR A 3 4.43 14.51 -75.76
C TYR A 3 3.40 14.77 -74.66
N PRO A 4 2.49 13.83 -74.33
CA PRO A 4 1.67 13.94 -73.14
C PRO A 4 2.39 13.33 -71.92
N ARG A 5 2.64 14.19 -70.92
CA ARG A 5 2.89 13.79 -69.53
C ARG A 5 1.66 13.05 -68.99
N ARG A 6 1.82 11.85 -68.46
CA ARG A 6 0.81 11.21 -67.58
C ARG A 6 1.37 11.09 -66.18
N LEU A 7 0.72 11.83 -65.28
CA LEU A 7 0.92 11.84 -63.84
C LEU A 7 0.26 10.60 -63.22
N THR A 8 1.02 9.91 -62.35
CA THR A 8 0.66 9.32 -61.04
C THR A 8 -0.66 8.57 -60.84
N ALA A 9 -0.54 7.34 -60.31
CA ALA A 9 -1.13 6.97 -59.02
C ALA A 9 -0.46 5.70 -58.47
N GLN A 10 0.41 5.85 -57.47
CA GLN A 10 0.91 4.72 -56.66
C GLN A 10 -0.22 4.29 -55.73
N LEU A 11 -0.65 3.03 -55.82
CA LEU A 11 -1.51 2.41 -54.80
C LEU A 11 -0.65 2.18 -53.54
N LEU A 12 -0.88 2.97 -52.50
CA LEU A 12 -0.40 2.69 -51.16
C LEU A 12 -1.33 1.65 -50.53
N LEU A 13 -0.81 0.45 -50.29
CA LEU A 13 -1.50 -0.60 -49.53
C LEU A 13 -1.38 -0.26 -48.04
N ILE A 14 -2.47 0.19 -47.41
CA ILE A 14 -2.51 0.42 -45.96
C ILE A 14 -2.73 -0.93 -45.28
N ALA A 15 -1.69 -1.47 -44.65
CA ALA A 15 -1.80 -2.59 -43.74
C ALA A 15 -2.46 -2.12 -42.44
N MET A 16 -3.73 -2.50 -42.22
CA MET A 16 -4.34 -2.38 -40.89
C MET A 16 -3.68 -3.39 -39.96
N VAL A 17 -2.83 -2.91 -39.06
CA VAL A 17 -2.39 -3.69 -37.91
C VAL A 17 -3.59 -3.87 -36.99
N ALA A 18 -4.03 -5.12 -36.82
CA ALA A 18 -5.01 -5.50 -35.82
C ALA A 18 -4.42 -5.24 -34.43
N GLY A 19 -4.78 -4.10 -33.83
CA GLY A 19 -4.60 -3.88 -32.40
C GLY A 19 -5.62 -4.71 -31.63
N CYS A 20 -5.34 -5.99 -31.41
CA CYS A 20 -6.09 -6.84 -30.48
C CYS A 20 -5.73 -6.47 -29.03
N GLY A 21 -6.04 -5.24 -28.62
CA GLY A 21 -6.08 -4.83 -27.22
C GLY A 21 -7.49 -4.37 -26.93
N ASN A 22 -8.14 -4.96 -25.92
CA ASN A 22 -9.49 -4.57 -25.56
C ASN A 22 -9.42 -3.18 -24.90
N VAL A 23 -9.79 -2.13 -25.64
CA VAL A 23 -9.73 -0.71 -25.20
C VAL A 23 -10.58 -0.38 -23.97
N PHE A 24 -11.28 -1.38 -23.42
CA PHE A 24 -12.12 -1.27 -22.23
C PHE A 24 -11.57 -2.03 -21.02
N GLU A 25 -10.39 -2.64 -21.11
CA GLU A 25 -9.73 -3.19 -19.92
C GLU A 25 -9.29 -2.04 -19.00
N PRO A 26 -9.68 -2.07 -17.71
CA PRO A 26 -9.20 -1.07 -16.78
C PRO A 26 -7.68 -1.20 -16.66
N ILE A 27 -6.98 -0.09 -16.90
CA ILE A 27 -5.53 0.00 -16.73
C ILE A 27 -5.27 0.05 -15.22
N PHE A 28 -4.73 -1.04 -14.67
CA PHE A 28 -4.28 -1.10 -13.29
C PHE A 28 -2.79 -0.76 -13.23
N THR A 29 -2.40 -0.08 -12.16
CA THR A 29 -0.99 0.12 -11.84
C THR A 29 -0.44 -1.20 -11.33
N PRO A 30 0.71 -1.70 -11.84
CA PRO A 30 1.33 -2.91 -11.33
C PRO A 30 1.58 -2.82 -9.83
N VAL A 31 1.41 -3.93 -9.12
CA VAL A 31 1.73 -3.99 -7.69
C VAL A 31 3.25 -3.93 -7.53
N PRO A 32 3.80 -2.92 -6.81
CA PRO A 32 5.23 -2.76 -6.65
C PRO A 32 5.86 -3.92 -5.87
N GLY A 33 7.17 -4.11 -6.08
CA GLY A 33 8.00 -5.01 -5.28
C GLY A 33 8.03 -4.65 -3.79
N PRO A 34 8.58 -5.54 -2.94
CA PRO A 34 8.72 -5.29 -1.52
C PRO A 34 9.69 -4.12 -1.26
N GLU A 35 9.27 -3.22 -0.38
CA GLU A 35 10.05 -2.07 0.11
C GLU A 35 10.17 -2.15 1.63
N GLU A 36 11.10 -1.39 2.22
CA GLU A 36 11.26 -1.30 3.68
C GLU A 36 11.06 0.13 4.18
N VAL A 37 10.51 0.24 5.38
CA VAL A 37 10.29 1.50 6.08
C VAL A 37 10.67 1.36 7.55
N VAL A 38 11.19 2.43 8.14
CA VAL A 38 11.47 2.49 9.58
C VAL A 38 10.41 3.36 10.25
N LEU A 39 9.78 2.82 11.29
CA LEU A 39 8.88 3.56 12.18
C LEU A 39 9.48 3.63 13.58
N HIS A 40 9.41 4.80 14.19
CA HIS A 40 9.88 5.03 15.55
C HIS A 40 8.73 4.87 16.55
N ASP A 41 9.06 4.48 17.78
CA ASP A 41 8.07 4.33 18.85
C ASP A 41 7.31 5.65 19.07
N PHE A 42 6.00 5.62 18.82
CA PHE A 42 5.10 6.75 19.01
C PHE A 42 5.09 7.29 20.45
N ASN A 43 5.30 6.43 21.45
CA ASN A 43 5.17 6.81 22.86
C ASN A 43 6.42 7.47 23.43
N THR A 44 7.61 6.97 23.07
CA THR A 44 8.89 7.43 23.65
C THR A 44 9.86 8.03 22.63
N GLY A 45 9.55 7.93 21.33
CA GLY A 45 10.33 8.49 20.23
C GLY A 45 10.33 10.02 20.18
N SER A 46 11.22 10.59 19.37
CA SER A 46 11.21 12.02 19.08
C SER A 46 9.99 12.37 18.23
N LEU A 47 9.37 13.53 18.49
CA LEU A 47 8.29 14.07 17.65
C LEU A 47 8.73 14.30 16.19
N LEU A 48 10.04 14.46 15.96
CA LEU A 48 10.61 14.64 14.62
C LEU A 48 10.79 13.32 13.87
N ASP A 49 10.67 12.19 14.56
CA ASP A 49 10.82 10.88 13.95
C ASP A 49 9.46 10.38 13.45
N PRO A 50 9.39 9.76 12.26
CA PRO A 50 8.13 9.24 11.75
C PRO A 50 7.73 7.97 12.52
N ALA A 51 6.61 8.04 13.23
CA ALA A 51 6.05 6.91 13.98
C ALA A 51 4.89 6.21 13.26
N ALA A 52 4.36 6.82 12.20
CA ALA A 52 3.16 6.38 11.52
C ALA A 52 3.42 5.97 10.07
N PHE A 53 2.59 5.08 9.54
CA PHE A 53 2.64 4.68 8.15
C PHE A 53 1.38 5.13 7.39
N ASN A 54 1.59 5.67 6.19
CA ASN A 54 0.53 6.02 5.25
C ASN A 54 0.52 5.00 4.12
N LEU A 55 -0.57 4.23 4.01
CA LEU A 55 -0.72 3.18 3.02
C LEU A 55 -0.92 3.73 1.60
N PHE A 56 -1.53 4.91 1.44
CA PHE A 56 -1.71 5.53 0.13
C PHE A 56 -0.38 6.04 -0.45
N ASP A 57 0.39 6.74 0.38
CA ASP A 57 1.67 7.32 -0.04
C ASP A 57 2.83 6.33 0.11
N ARG A 58 2.60 5.16 0.72
CA ARG A 58 3.60 4.11 1.00
C ARG A 58 4.81 4.68 1.72
N SER A 59 4.58 5.44 2.79
CA SER A 59 5.65 6.19 3.46
C SER A 59 5.47 6.30 4.96
N ALA A 60 6.60 6.42 5.65
CA ALA A 60 6.65 6.83 7.05
C ALA A 60 6.31 8.32 7.14
N VAL A 61 5.43 8.68 8.08
CA VAL A 61 5.01 10.06 8.29
C VAL A 61 5.02 10.43 9.77
N ARG A 62 5.20 11.72 10.01
CA ARG A 62 5.07 12.32 11.33
C ARG A 62 3.62 12.64 11.63
N THR A 63 3.16 12.23 12.80
CA THR A 63 1.76 12.40 13.24
C THR A 63 1.40 13.84 13.54
N ASP A 64 2.37 14.71 13.86
CA ASP A 64 2.15 16.14 14.09
C ASP A 64 2.04 16.96 12.80
N GLN A 65 2.52 16.41 11.68
CA GLN A 65 2.52 17.07 10.37
C GLN A 65 1.48 16.51 9.41
N SER A 66 0.93 15.33 9.71
CA SER A 66 0.02 14.63 8.81
C SER A 66 -1.09 13.94 9.59
N THR A 67 -2.32 14.11 9.11
CA THR A 67 -3.46 13.25 9.46
C THR A 67 -3.66 12.16 8.42
N GLY A 68 -2.68 11.92 7.55
CA GLY A 68 -2.77 11.00 6.43
C GLY A 68 -2.24 9.59 6.72
N TRP A 69 -2.18 9.13 7.97
CA TRP A 69 -1.66 7.81 8.32
C TRP A 69 -2.75 6.82 8.75
N ASP A 70 -2.42 5.54 8.72
CA ASP A 70 -3.33 4.41 8.91
C ASP A 70 -3.02 3.59 10.17
N PHE A 71 -1.75 3.50 10.56
CA PHE A 71 -1.32 2.92 11.83
C PHE A 71 -0.02 3.54 12.32
N VAL A 72 0.28 3.36 13.60
CA VAL A 72 1.56 3.73 14.22
C VAL A 72 2.27 2.51 14.80
N PHE A 73 3.58 2.58 14.90
CA PHE A 73 4.36 1.68 15.74
C PHE A 73 4.51 2.28 17.14
N ALA A 74 4.26 1.47 18.17
CA ALA A 74 4.39 1.92 19.54
C ALA A 74 4.77 0.77 20.48
N VAL A 75 5.55 1.06 21.51
CA VAL A 75 5.79 0.13 22.61
C VAL A 75 4.75 0.38 23.70
N ASP A 76 3.83 -0.57 23.84
CA ASP A 76 2.83 -0.59 24.91
C ASP A 76 3.47 -1.14 26.21
N PRO A 77 3.18 -0.54 27.38
CA PRO A 77 3.78 -0.97 28.64
C PRO A 77 3.38 -2.37 29.11
N VAL A 78 2.28 -2.92 28.59
CA VAL A 78 1.75 -4.26 28.95
C VAL A 78 1.99 -5.27 27.85
N LEU A 79 1.69 -4.90 26.60
CA LEU A 79 1.76 -5.79 25.44
C LEU A 79 3.15 -5.83 24.80
N GLY A 80 4.02 -4.86 25.09
CA GLY A 80 5.30 -4.69 24.40
C GLY A 80 5.12 -4.02 23.03
N PRO A 81 5.95 -4.34 22.03
CA PRO A 81 5.82 -3.75 20.70
C PRO A 81 4.46 -4.05 20.06
N THR A 82 3.82 -3.01 19.52
CA THR A 82 2.50 -3.08 18.91
C THR A 82 2.45 -2.26 17.62
N LEU A 83 1.57 -2.66 16.70
CA LEU A 83 1.02 -1.77 15.70
C LEU A 83 -0.36 -1.33 16.15
N GLN A 84 -0.60 -0.02 16.14
CA GLN A 84 -1.83 0.57 16.62
C GLN A 84 -2.56 1.21 15.45
N PRO A 85 -3.73 0.68 15.06
CA PRO A 85 -4.50 1.27 13.97
C PRO A 85 -4.99 2.67 14.36
N ARG A 86 -5.30 3.48 13.35
CA ARG A 86 -5.67 4.88 13.54
C ARG A 86 -6.77 5.11 14.55
N GLU A 87 -7.87 4.37 14.48
CA GLU A 87 -9.02 4.55 15.37
C GLU A 87 -8.70 4.24 16.85
N PHE A 88 -7.68 3.43 17.13
CA PHE A 88 -7.19 3.27 18.50
C PHE A 88 -6.46 4.53 19.01
N VAL A 89 -5.70 5.19 18.14
CA VAL A 89 -4.82 6.31 18.49
C VAL A 89 -5.57 7.65 18.52
N VAL A 90 -6.50 7.87 17.58
CA VAL A 90 -7.33 9.07 17.51
C VAL A 90 -8.79 8.72 17.80
N VAL A 91 -9.50 9.62 18.48
CA VAL A 91 -10.94 9.47 18.76
C VAL A 91 -11.76 9.86 17.52
N GLU A 92 -11.49 9.21 16.40
CA GLU A 92 -12.13 9.39 15.10
C GLU A 92 -12.30 8.00 14.45
N GLU A 93 -13.49 7.72 13.93
CA GLU A 93 -13.76 6.46 13.22
C GLU A 93 -12.83 6.29 12.01
N SER A 94 -12.26 5.10 11.85
CA SER A 94 -11.39 4.83 10.71
C SER A 94 -11.50 3.40 10.20
N ASP A 95 -11.61 3.28 8.88
CA ASP A 95 -11.54 1.97 8.22
C ASP A 95 -10.13 1.34 8.23
N ALA A 96 -9.11 2.08 8.66
CA ALA A 96 -7.76 1.56 8.75
C ALA A 96 -7.71 0.37 9.72
N GLY A 97 -7.09 -0.73 9.30
CA GLY A 97 -7.10 -1.94 10.11
C GLY A 97 -5.97 -2.89 9.79
N ILE A 98 -5.69 -3.76 10.75
CA ILE A 98 -4.57 -4.68 10.74
C ILE A 98 -5.10 -6.08 11.07
N GLN A 99 -4.66 -7.08 10.31
CA GLN A 99 -5.05 -8.47 10.52
C GLN A 99 -3.82 -9.37 10.48
N PRO A 100 -3.53 -10.12 11.55
CA PRO A 100 -2.45 -11.11 11.56
C PRO A 100 -2.65 -12.16 10.47
N SER A 101 -1.55 -12.64 9.88
CA SER A 101 -1.54 -13.75 8.94
C SER A 101 -0.70 -14.90 9.47
N GLU A 102 -1.18 -16.12 9.26
CA GLU A 102 -0.39 -17.34 9.49
C GLU A 102 0.51 -17.70 8.30
N SER A 103 0.33 -17.02 7.16
CA SER A 103 1.15 -17.23 5.97
C SER A 103 2.44 -16.40 6.05
N GLU A 104 3.53 -16.97 5.53
CA GLU A 104 4.77 -16.23 5.30
C GLU A 104 4.55 -15.07 4.32
N PHE A 105 5.40 -14.03 4.42
CA PHE A 105 5.22 -12.79 3.67
C PHE A 105 5.14 -13.02 2.15
N ASP A 106 6.02 -13.85 1.60
CA ASP A 106 6.06 -14.10 0.15
C ASP A 106 4.89 -14.98 -0.33
N ALA A 107 4.34 -15.85 0.54
CA ALA A 107 3.20 -16.71 0.22
C ALA A 107 1.84 -15.98 0.31
N LEU A 108 1.77 -14.86 1.03
CA LEU A 108 0.55 -14.07 1.18
C LEU A 108 0.30 -13.22 -0.08
N ILE A 109 -0.53 -13.72 -0.99
CA ILE A 109 -0.83 -13.07 -2.29
C ILE A 109 -2.17 -12.33 -2.32
N GLN A 110 -3.03 -12.54 -1.32
CA GLN A 110 -4.41 -12.06 -1.32
C GLN A 110 -4.83 -11.60 0.08
N ALA A 111 -5.33 -10.38 0.17
CA ALA A 111 -5.87 -9.84 1.41
C ALA A 111 -7.28 -10.38 1.72
N PRO A 112 -7.59 -10.67 2.99
CA PRO A 112 -8.90 -11.13 3.44
C PRO A 112 -9.98 -10.04 3.33
N ASN A 113 -11.25 -10.46 3.35
CA ASN A 113 -12.39 -9.56 3.23
C ASN A 113 -12.71 -8.83 4.54
N ASP A 114 -12.50 -9.50 5.67
CA ASP A 114 -12.91 -9.10 7.00
C ASP A 114 -11.94 -9.64 8.07
N GLY A 115 -12.15 -9.24 9.33
CA GLY A 115 -11.31 -9.65 10.47
C GLY A 115 -10.16 -8.67 10.79
N TYR A 116 -10.19 -7.46 10.23
CA TYR A 116 -9.23 -6.41 10.55
C TYR A 116 -9.55 -5.79 11.92
N THR A 117 -8.55 -5.73 12.79
CA THR A 117 -8.60 -4.98 14.05
C THR A 117 -8.39 -3.50 13.75
N GLN A 118 -9.27 -2.64 14.27
CA GLN A 118 -9.29 -1.19 14.00
C GLN A 118 -9.13 -0.35 15.28
N ASN A 119 -9.58 -0.88 16.42
CA ASN A 119 -9.77 -0.12 17.65
C ASN A 119 -8.99 -0.71 18.85
N GLU A 120 -8.05 -1.63 18.59
CA GLU A 120 -7.20 -2.25 19.61
C GLU A 120 -5.75 -2.34 19.13
N PRO A 121 -4.74 -2.29 20.03
CA PRO A 121 -3.36 -2.55 19.66
C PRO A 121 -3.18 -3.99 19.18
N VAL A 122 -2.40 -4.17 18.13
CA VAL A 122 -2.02 -5.49 17.62
C VAL A 122 -0.58 -5.79 18.05
N PRO A 123 -0.34 -6.76 18.94
CA PRO A 123 1.01 -7.15 19.34
C PRO A 123 1.84 -7.62 18.15
N VAL A 124 3.11 -7.25 18.12
CA VAL A 124 4.02 -7.64 17.04
C VAL A 124 5.34 -8.18 17.56
N ALA A 125 5.92 -9.11 16.80
CA ALA A 125 7.25 -9.64 17.00
C ALA A 125 7.99 -9.69 15.66
N VAL A 126 9.32 -9.80 15.70
CA VAL A 126 10.12 -10.02 14.49
C VAL A 126 9.64 -11.29 13.77
N GLY A 127 9.45 -11.20 12.46
CA GLY A 127 8.89 -12.25 11.60
C GLY A 127 7.35 -12.32 11.60
N SER A 128 6.65 -11.48 12.36
CA SER A 128 5.19 -11.42 12.30
C SER A 128 4.73 -10.78 10.97
N VAL A 129 3.78 -11.44 10.31
CA VAL A 129 3.21 -11.01 9.03
C VAL A 129 1.78 -10.55 9.24
N PHE A 130 1.41 -9.43 8.62
CA PHE A 130 0.07 -8.88 8.70
C PHE A 130 -0.43 -8.47 7.33
N THR A 131 -1.75 -8.54 7.18
CA THR A 131 -2.49 -7.85 6.13
C THR A 131 -2.99 -6.53 6.68
N VAL A 132 -2.87 -5.48 5.87
CA VAL A 132 -3.24 -4.12 6.25
C VAL A 132 -4.24 -3.54 5.26
N ARG A 133 -5.18 -2.77 5.79
CA ARG A 133 -6.19 -2.04 5.02
C ARG A 133 -6.12 -0.57 5.40
N SER A 134 -6.13 0.31 4.41
CA SER A 134 -6.12 1.75 4.64
C SER A 134 -7.46 2.25 5.15
N ARG A 135 -7.43 3.45 5.71
CA ARG A 135 -8.65 4.27 5.83
C ARG A 135 -9.27 4.50 4.45
N GLN A 136 -10.53 4.89 4.43
CA GLN A 136 -11.15 5.37 3.20
C GLN A 136 -10.48 6.68 2.76
N ALA A 137 -10.09 6.77 1.49
CA ALA A 137 -9.46 7.96 0.93
C ALA A 137 -10.35 9.21 1.14
N PRO A 138 -9.79 10.35 1.57
CA PRO A 138 -10.55 11.59 1.68
C PRO A 138 -10.84 12.14 0.26
N GLY A 139 -12.03 11.85 -0.28
CA GLY A 139 -12.47 12.31 -1.60
C GLY A 139 -13.93 11.96 -1.91
N LEU A 140 -14.60 12.75 -2.76
CA LEU A 140 -16.03 12.60 -3.05
C LEU A 140 -16.32 11.31 -3.85
N ASN A 141 -17.23 10.49 -3.30
CA ASN A 141 -17.92 9.33 -3.88
C ASN A 141 -17.15 8.03 -4.16
N SER A 142 -15.88 7.90 -3.76
CA SER A 142 -15.18 6.60 -3.90
C SER A 142 -14.95 5.93 -2.54
N ARG A 143 -15.47 4.71 -2.40
CA ARG A 143 -15.02 3.73 -1.41
C ARG A 143 -13.66 3.25 -1.88
N CYS A 144 -12.62 4.07 -1.73
CA CYS A 144 -11.26 3.67 -2.09
C CYS A 144 -10.50 3.35 -0.81
N ARG A 145 -10.18 2.07 -0.66
CA ARG A 145 -9.20 1.55 0.31
C ARG A 145 -8.11 0.84 -0.47
N VAL A 146 -6.87 0.97 -0.02
CA VAL A 146 -5.76 0.16 -0.50
C VAL A 146 -5.45 -0.94 0.50
N PHE A 147 -4.96 -2.06 0.00
CA PHE A 147 -4.62 -3.24 0.78
C PHE A 147 -3.14 -3.56 0.60
N GLY A 148 -2.56 -4.16 1.62
CA GLY A 148 -1.16 -4.59 1.56
C GLY A 148 -0.85 -5.70 2.53
N LYS A 149 0.39 -6.12 2.48
CA LYS A 149 1.02 -6.97 3.50
C LYS A 149 2.24 -6.29 4.06
N ILE A 150 2.52 -6.59 5.33
CA ILE A 150 3.70 -6.13 6.04
C ILE A 150 4.33 -7.29 6.82
N GLU A 151 5.63 -7.22 7.04
CA GLU A 151 6.42 -8.10 7.90
C GLU A 151 7.33 -7.24 8.79
N ILE A 152 7.39 -7.59 10.08
CA ILE A 152 8.34 -6.95 11.00
C ILE A 152 9.71 -7.58 10.82
N VAL A 153 10.65 -6.84 10.23
CA VAL A 153 12.01 -7.30 9.94
C VAL A 153 12.90 -7.19 11.17
N SER A 154 12.82 -6.07 11.89
CA SER A 154 13.59 -5.84 13.11
C SER A 154 12.85 -4.92 14.07
N ILE A 155 13.16 -5.05 15.36
CA ILE A 155 12.78 -4.09 16.40
C ILE A 155 14.04 -3.85 17.25
N GLU A 156 14.57 -2.63 17.24
CA GLU A 156 15.84 -2.30 17.89
C GLU A 156 15.89 -0.86 18.42
N GLY A 157 16.88 -0.57 19.28
CA GLY A 157 17.12 0.77 19.80
C GLY A 157 16.35 1.13 21.07
N VAL A 158 16.69 2.31 21.62
CA VAL A 158 16.02 2.96 22.76
C VAL A 158 16.03 4.48 22.50
N PRO A 159 14.92 5.10 22.08
CA PRO A 159 13.58 4.54 21.87
C PRO A 159 13.55 3.48 20.74
N ALA A 160 12.57 2.58 20.79
CA ALA A 160 12.49 1.47 19.85
C ALA A 160 12.15 1.95 18.43
N MET A 161 12.71 1.26 17.44
CA MET A 161 12.46 1.46 16.01
C MET A 161 12.11 0.11 15.39
N ALA A 162 11.06 0.07 14.58
CA ALA A 162 10.67 -1.11 13.82
C ALA A 162 11.01 -0.92 12.35
N THR A 163 11.76 -1.85 11.77
CA THR A 163 11.91 -1.97 10.32
C THR A 163 10.81 -2.89 9.80
N ILE A 164 10.03 -2.38 8.84
CA ILE A 164 8.86 -3.05 8.29
C ILE A 164 9.07 -3.24 6.80
N ARG A 165 9.04 -4.49 6.34
CA ARG A 165 8.97 -4.84 4.92
C ARG A 165 7.53 -4.81 4.49
N TYR A 166 7.19 -4.21 3.34
CA TYR A 166 5.81 -4.07 2.89
C TYR A 166 5.62 -4.22 1.39
N VAL A 167 4.41 -4.61 0.99
CA VAL A 167 3.88 -4.54 -0.37
C VAL A 167 2.47 -3.98 -0.29
N ILE A 168 2.20 -2.86 -0.97
CA ILE A 168 0.87 -2.25 -1.03
C ILE A 168 0.36 -2.26 -2.46
N ASN A 169 -0.87 -2.73 -2.66
CA ASN A 169 -1.56 -2.60 -3.93
C ASN A 169 -2.11 -1.16 -4.08
N PRO A 170 -1.63 -0.38 -5.05
CA PRO A 170 -2.08 1.01 -5.24
C PRO A 170 -3.50 1.11 -5.81
N ASN A 171 -4.10 0.02 -6.27
CA ASN A 171 -5.40 0.01 -6.92
C ASN A 171 -6.53 -0.09 -5.88
N CYS A 172 -7.45 0.88 -5.89
CA CYS A 172 -8.59 0.94 -4.96
C CYS A 172 -9.39 -0.36 -4.94
N GLU A 173 -9.67 -0.86 -3.73
CA GLU A 173 -10.49 -2.03 -3.43
C GLU A 173 -9.97 -3.34 -4.04
N ARG A 174 -8.73 -3.34 -4.55
CA ARG A 174 -8.03 -4.53 -5.00
C ARG A 174 -7.24 -5.13 -3.86
N ARG A 175 -7.51 -6.41 -3.63
CA ARG A 175 -6.93 -7.19 -2.52
C ARG A 175 -5.80 -8.12 -2.98
N ASN A 176 -5.48 -8.21 -4.26
CA ASN A 176 -4.26 -8.91 -4.68
C ASN A 176 -3.05 -8.12 -4.19
N ILE A 177 -2.12 -8.77 -3.51
CA ILE A 177 -0.95 -8.16 -2.85
C ILE A 177 0.31 -8.95 -3.20
N GLU A 178 0.25 -9.64 -4.33
CA GLU A 178 1.38 -10.25 -5.01
C GLU A 178 2.07 -9.16 -5.86
N PRO A 179 3.38 -8.94 -5.67
CA PRO A 179 4.14 -8.06 -6.55
C PRO A 179 4.06 -8.51 -8.01
N GLU A 180 3.98 -7.55 -8.91
CA GLU A 180 4.01 -7.78 -10.35
C GLU A 180 5.34 -7.26 -10.89
N ASP A 181 6.04 -8.07 -11.69
CA ASP A 181 7.27 -7.65 -12.35
C ASP A 181 6.98 -6.44 -13.27
N GLN A 182 7.82 -5.40 -13.18
CA GLN A 182 7.76 -4.22 -14.07
C GLN A 182 8.58 -4.43 -15.35
#